data_AF-A0A3N0UXP5-F1
#
_entry.id   AF-A0A3N0UXP5-F1
#
_cell.length_a   1.000
_cell.length_b   1.000
_cell.length_c   1.000
_cell.angle_alpha   90.00
_cell.angle_beta   90.00
_cell.angle_gamma   90.00
#
_symmetry.space_group_name_H-M   'P 1'
#
loop_
_entity.id
_entity.type
_entity.pdbx_description
1 polymer ?
#
loop_
_entity_poly.entity_id
_entity_poly.type
_entity_poly.pdbx_seq_one_letter_code
_entity_poly.pdbx_strand_id
1 'polypeptide(L)'
;MLVSACASMPNGGHRADGITEALFRDNVDRYWLAYADNVGRQGAEAQKRELAELQTHKGDIRSSIKIALIYGMPNSALRDPAKAAPMINELLGRNLHIAPRTLLSLLRDHLAERERLLTRADGLQQKLNELREIDNTMIKRDRSK
;
A
#
# COMPACT_ATOMS: atom_id res chain seq x y z
N MET A 1 -48.58 24.32 23.66
CA MET A 1 -47.22 24.48 24.21
C MET A 1 -46.79 23.13 24.76
N LEU A 2 -45.93 22.42 24.04
CA LEU A 2 -45.40 21.12 24.45
C LEU A 2 -43.93 21.33 24.84
N VAL A 3 -43.62 21.20 26.12
CA VAL A 3 -42.25 21.26 26.65
C VAL A 3 -41.71 19.83 26.65
N SER A 4 -40.81 19.52 25.72
CA SER A 4 -40.11 18.24 25.68
C SER A 4 -38.81 18.37 26.46
N ALA A 5 -38.72 17.65 27.57
CA ALA A 5 -37.54 17.57 28.42
C ALA A 5 -36.58 16.51 27.85
N CYS A 6 -35.38 16.91 27.44
CA CYS A 6 -34.31 15.98 27.11
C CYS A 6 -33.73 15.40 28.41
N ALA A 7 -34.00 14.12 28.66
CA ALA A 7 -33.37 13.34 29.71
C ALA A 7 -31.87 13.20 29.41
N SER A 8 -31.05 13.72 30.32
CA SER A 8 -29.60 13.50 30.36
C SER A 8 -29.35 12.10 30.91
N MET A 9 -28.76 11.20 30.11
CA MET A 9 -28.25 9.92 30.59
C MET A 9 -26.77 10.03 30.97
N PRO A 10 -26.35 9.46 32.12
CA PRO A 10 -24.96 9.42 32.52
C PRO A 10 -24.22 8.39 31.66
N ASN A 11 -23.25 8.86 30.88
CA ASN A 11 -22.41 8.01 30.04
C ASN A 11 -21.45 7.23 30.93
N GLY A 12 -21.85 6.02 31.30
CA GLY A 12 -21.03 5.03 31.99
C GLY A 12 -19.82 4.69 31.15
N GLY A 13 -18.64 4.86 31.75
CA GLY A 13 -17.36 4.59 31.13
C GLY A 13 -17.25 3.16 30.62
N HIS A 14 -17.11 3.02 29.31
CA HIS A 14 -16.39 1.91 28.72
C HIS A 14 -14.97 2.40 28.45
N ARG A 15 -14.04 1.92 29.28
CA ARG A 15 -12.61 1.88 29.00
C ARG A 15 -12.43 1.13 27.68
N ALA A 16 -12.32 1.87 26.59
CA ALA A 16 -11.67 1.38 25.39
C ALA A 16 -10.17 1.47 25.64
N ASP A 17 -9.54 0.30 25.67
CA ASP A 17 -8.11 0.10 25.88
C ASP A 17 -7.28 1.02 24.97
N GLY A 18 -6.67 2.05 25.56
CA GLY A 18 -5.23 2.25 25.67
C GLY A 18 -4.28 2.03 24.48
N ILE A 19 -4.72 1.83 23.25
CA ILE A 19 -3.83 1.48 22.12
C ILE A 19 -3.70 2.62 21.10
N THR A 20 -4.62 3.58 21.03
CA THR A 20 -4.66 4.51 19.88
C THR A 20 -3.92 5.84 20.06
N GLU A 21 -3.59 6.28 21.28
CA GLU A 21 -3.07 7.65 21.50
C GLU A 21 -1.60 7.74 21.94
N ALA A 22 -0.99 6.60 22.29
CA ALA A 22 0.43 6.53 22.65
C ALA A 22 1.34 6.26 21.43
N LEU A 23 0.80 5.71 20.33
CA LEU A 23 1.55 5.32 19.13
C LEU A 23 1.88 6.48 18.16
N PHE A 24 1.45 7.71 18.45
CA PHE A 24 1.63 8.87 17.57
C PHE A 24 2.50 9.98 18.18
N ARG A 25 3.22 9.69 19.26
CA ARG A 25 3.84 10.72 20.09
C ARG A 25 5.25 11.15 19.65
N ASP A 26 5.85 10.53 18.63
CA ASP A 26 7.17 10.91 18.12
C ASP A 26 7.14 11.62 16.76
N ASN A 27 7.94 12.69 16.67
CA ASN A 27 8.19 13.46 15.45
C ASN A 27 8.69 12.57 14.28
N VAL A 28 9.34 11.46 14.62
CA VAL A 28 9.88 10.47 13.67
C VAL A 28 8.76 9.71 12.97
N ASP A 29 7.66 9.42 13.66
CA ASP A 29 6.56 8.63 13.10
C ASP A 29 5.76 9.47 12.10
N ARG A 30 5.54 10.75 12.44
CA ARG A 30 4.90 11.72 11.55
C ARG A 30 5.76 12.03 10.32
N TYR A 31 7.09 12.00 10.45
CA TYR A 31 8.01 12.25 9.34
C TYR A 31 7.81 11.28 8.18
N TRP A 32 7.72 9.98 8.45
CA TRP A 32 7.64 8.96 7.39
C TRP A 32 6.30 8.99 6.66
N LEU A 33 5.21 9.24 7.39
CA LEU A 33 3.89 9.38 6.79
C LEU A 33 3.78 10.68 5.97
N ALA A 34 4.31 11.79 6.48
CA ALA A 34 4.36 13.05 5.74
C ALA A 34 5.22 12.93 4.48
N TYR A 35 6.33 12.19 4.56
CA TYR A 35 7.16 11.88 3.40
C TYR A 35 6.39 11.08 2.35
N ALA A 36 5.72 9.99 2.76
CA ALA A 36 4.93 9.14 1.89
C ALA A 36 3.80 9.92 1.18
N ASP A 37 3.08 10.77 1.91
CA ASP A 37 2.04 11.64 1.36
C ASP A 37 2.61 12.68 0.38
N ASN A 38 3.72 13.32 0.73
CA ASN A 38 4.35 14.33 -0.14
C ASN A 38 4.80 13.72 -1.47
N VAL A 39 5.53 12.61 -1.45
CA VAL A 39 5.98 11.93 -2.67
C VAL A 39 4.79 11.52 -3.53
N GLY A 40 3.71 11.00 -2.92
CA GLY A 40 2.50 10.62 -3.66
C GLY A 40 1.77 11.79 -4.34
N ARG A 41 2.00 13.03 -3.90
CA ARG A 41 1.43 14.25 -4.50
C ARG A 41 2.33 14.90 -5.54
N GLN A 42 3.62 14.56 -5.54
CA GLN A 42 4.59 15.10 -6.49
C GLN A 42 4.39 14.51 -7.90
N GLY A 43 4.69 15.30 -8.92
CA GLY A 43 4.76 14.82 -10.30
C GLY A 43 5.98 13.94 -10.58
N ALA A 44 5.95 13.18 -11.67
CA ALA A 44 6.99 12.20 -12.02
C ALA A 44 8.41 12.80 -12.08
N GLU A 45 8.55 14.02 -12.61
CA GLU A 45 9.86 14.69 -12.71
C GLU A 45 10.43 15.09 -11.35
N ALA A 46 9.58 15.50 -10.39
CA ALA A 46 10.02 15.81 -9.03
C ALA A 46 10.48 14.53 -8.30
N GLN A 47 9.73 13.44 -8.45
CA GLN A 47 10.11 12.14 -7.89
C GLN A 47 11.43 11.62 -8.47
N LYS A 48 11.71 11.84 -9.77
CA LYS A 48 12.98 11.43 -10.41
C LYS A 48 14.16 12.20 -9.86
N ARG A 49 14.01 13.52 -9.66
CA ARG A 49 15.05 14.37 -9.07
C ARG A 49 15.35 13.92 -7.65
N GLU A 50 14.31 13.72 -6.84
CA GLU A 50 14.47 13.23 -5.48
C GLU A 50 15.13 11.85 -5.43
N LEU A 51 14.72 10.93 -6.31
CA LEU A 51 15.35 9.62 -6.42
C LEU A 51 16.83 9.73 -6.80
N ALA A 52 17.20 10.60 -7.73
CA ALA A 52 18.59 10.83 -8.13
C ALA A 52 19.42 11.37 -6.95
N GLU A 53 18.89 12.30 -6.18
CA GLU A 53 19.52 12.82 -4.96
C GLU A 53 19.73 11.70 -3.92
N LEU A 54 18.71 10.89 -3.67
CA LEU A 54 18.78 9.79 -2.71
C LEU A 54 19.77 8.69 -3.14
N GLN A 55 19.96 8.49 -4.44
CA GLN A 55 20.94 7.55 -4.98
C GLN A 55 22.39 8.00 -4.74
N THR A 56 22.66 9.29 -4.59
CA THR A 56 24.00 9.77 -4.21
C THR A 56 24.35 9.37 -2.77
N HIS A 57 23.33 9.19 -1.93
CA HIS A 57 23.44 8.74 -0.54
C HIS A 57 23.11 7.25 -0.38
N LYS A 58 23.36 6.44 -1.42
CA LYS A 58 23.13 4.98 -1.41
C LYS A 58 24.02 4.30 -0.37
N GLY A 59 23.47 4.06 0.81
CA GLY A 59 24.17 3.51 1.96
C GLY A 59 23.55 3.95 3.28
N ASP A 60 22.95 5.14 3.31
CA ASP A 60 22.16 5.59 4.46
C ASP A 60 20.82 4.82 4.51
N ILE A 61 20.52 4.25 5.68
CA ILE A 61 19.26 3.56 5.96
C ILE A 61 18.08 4.47 5.66
N ARG A 62 18.18 5.77 5.99
CA ARG A 62 17.10 6.73 5.74
C ARG A 62 16.85 6.90 4.24
N SER A 63 17.89 7.02 3.44
CA SER A 63 17.79 7.11 1.97
C SER A 63 17.23 5.83 1.38
N SER A 64 17.67 4.66 1.85
CA SER A 64 17.13 3.37 1.42
C SER A 64 15.63 3.22 1.73
N ILE A 65 15.17 3.65 2.91
CA ILE A 65 13.74 3.66 3.25
C ILE A 65 12.97 4.56 2.28
N LYS A 66 13.46 5.77 2.02
CA LYS A 66 12.80 6.70 1.08
C LYS A 66 12.71 6.14 -0.33
N ILE A 67 13.79 5.54 -0.84
CA ILE A 67 13.81 4.88 -2.15
C ILE A 67 12.80 3.72 -2.19
N ALA A 68 12.70 2.94 -1.11
CA ALA A 68 11.71 1.88 -0.99
C ALA A 68 10.27 2.40 -1.00
N LEU A 69 10.01 3.54 -0.36
CA LEU A 69 8.71 4.20 -0.42
C LEU A 69 8.39 4.69 -1.84
N ILE A 70 9.34 5.37 -2.51
CA ILE A 70 9.16 5.82 -3.90
C ILE A 70 8.78 4.63 -4.80
N TYR A 71 9.52 3.52 -4.74
CA TYR A 71 9.22 2.38 -5.62
C TYR A 71 7.98 1.57 -5.22
N GLY A 72 7.66 1.47 -3.93
CA GLY A 72 6.60 0.59 -3.45
C GLY A 72 5.22 1.25 -3.41
N MET A 73 5.14 2.57 -3.23
CA MET A 73 3.88 3.25 -2.98
C MET A 73 2.93 3.24 -4.19
N PRO A 74 1.62 3.06 -3.98
CA PRO A 74 0.63 3.01 -5.06
C PRO A 74 0.51 4.32 -5.83
N ASN A 75 0.71 5.46 -5.14
CA ASN A 75 0.56 6.80 -5.72
C ASN A 75 1.88 7.36 -6.29
N SER A 76 2.97 6.59 -6.26
CA SER A 76 4.20 7.03 -6.90
C SER A 76 4.12 6.82 -8.42
N ALA A 77 4.57 7.82 -9.18
CA ALA A 77 4.70 7.71 -10.63
C ALA A 77 5.90 6.83 -11.03
N LEU A 78 6.86 6.63 -10.13
CA LEU A 78 8.03 5.78 -10.34
C LEU A 78 7.87 4.38 -9.76
N ARG A 79 6.64 3.99 -9.45
CA ARG A 79 6.33 2.72 -8.82
C ARG A 79 6.92 1.53 -9.59
N ASP A 80 7.72 0.74 -8.89
CA ASP A 80 8.39 -0.46 -9.39
C ASP A 80 8.37 -1.52 -8.28
N PRO A 81 7.33 -2.36 -8.21
CA PRO A 81 7.18 -3.34 -7.14
C PRO A 81 8.30 -4.40 -7.15
N ALA A 82 8.87 -4.70 -8.33
CA ALA A 82 9.96 -5.67 -8.49
C ALA A 82 11.26 -5.16 -7.85
N LYS A 83 11.52 -3.85 -7.88
CA LYS A 83 12.65 -3.23 -7.16
C LYS A 83 12.33 -2.97 -5.69
N ALA A 84 11.08 -2.62 -5.38
CA ALA A 84 10.67 -2.31 -4.02
C ALA A 84 10.74 -3.53 -3.09
N ALA A 85 10.18 -4.67 -3.51
CA ALA A 85 10.07 -5.88 -2.68
C ALA A 85 11.41 -6.37 -2.07
N PRO A 86 12.49 -6.60 -2.86
CA PRO A 86 13.75 -7.08 -2.30
C PRO A 86 14.38 -6.08 -1.32
N MET A 87 14.29 -4.78 -1.64
CA MET A 87 14.85 -3.72 -0.79
C MET A 87 14.05 -3.55 0.51
N ILE A 88 12.72 -3.66 0.48
CA ILE A 88 11.89 -3.67 1.69
C ILE A 88 12.25 -4.86 2.58
N ASN A 89 12.42 -6.05 2.00
CA ASN A 89 12.81 -7.25 2.76
C ASN A 89 14.20 -7.09 3.40
N GLU A 90 15.17 -6.52 2.68
CA GLU A 90 16.49 -6.21 3.21
C GLU A 90 16.40 -5.21 4.38
N LEU A 91 15.61 -4.15 4.24
CA LEU A 91 15.43 -3.13 5.26
C LEU A 91 14.75 -3.68 6.53
N LEU A 92 13.74 -4.54 6.37
CA LEU A 92 13.05 -5.19 7.50
C LEU A 92 13.95 -6.17 8.26
N GLY A 93 15.02 -6.67 7.64
CA GLY A 93 16.07 -7.45 8.30
C GLY A 93 17.03 -6.63 9.17
N ARG A 94 17.01 -5.29 9.05
CA ARG A 94 17.86 -4.38 9.82
C ARG A 94 17.15 -3.88 11.09
N ASN A 95 17.93 -3.35 12.03
CA ASN A 95 17.40 -2.70 13.22
C ASN A 95 16.84 -1.31 12.86
N LEU A 96 15.54 -1.24 12.59
CA LEU A 96 14.82 -0.02 12.24
C LEU A 96 13.96 0.47 13.41
N HIS A 97 13.74 1.78 13.47
CA HIS A 97 12.73 2.37 14.34
C HIS A 97 11.34 1.79 14.03
N ILE A 98 10.45 1.80 15.02
CA ILE A 98 9.13 1.17 14.94
C ILE A 98 8.31 1.73 13.76
N ALA A 99 8.18 3.05 13.62
CA ALA A 99 7.39 3.63 12.52
C ALA A 99 7.81 3.24 11.10
N PRO A 100 9.07 3.46 10.66
CA PRO A 100 9.46 3.05 9.32
C PRO A 100 9.36 1.54 9.14
N ARG A 101 9.61 0.74 10.18
CA ARG A 101 9.43 -0.71 10.14
C ARG A 101 7.96 -1.09 9.88
N THR A 102 7.03 -0.50 10.61
CA THR A 102 5.59 -0.76 10.45
C THR A 102 5.11 -0.35 9.07
N LEU A 103 5.53 0.83 8.60
CA LEU A 103 5.17 1.32 7.26
C LEU A 103 5.71 0.38 6.16
N LEU A 104 6.96 -0.05 6.27
CA LEU A 104 7.56 -1.00 5.32
C LEU A 104 6.90 -2.38 5.37
N SER A 105 6.50 -2.86 6.55
CA SER A 105 5.77 -4.12 6.69
C SER A 105 4.41 -4.05 5.99
N LEU A 106 3.65 -2.97 6.23
CA LEU A 106 2.37 -2.75 5.56
C LEU A 106 2.54 -2.66 4.03
N LEU A 107 3.61 -2.00 3.59
CA LEU A 107 3.92 -1.87 2.17
C LEU A 107 4.27 -3.23 1.54
N ARG A 108 5.07 -4.06 2.23
CA ARG A 108 5.36 -5.43 1.78
C ARG A 108 4.08 -6.24 1.62
N ASP A 109 3.20 -6.21 2.63
CA ASP A 109 1.96 -6.98 2.62
C ASP A 109 1.02 -6.48 1.50
N HIS A 110 0.97 -5.17 1.27
CA HIS A 110 0.25 -4.59 0.13
C HIS A 110 0.80 -5.05 -1.22
N LEU A 111 2.13 -5.08 -1.39
CA LEU A 111 2.76 -5.55 -2.63
C LEU A 111 2.45 -7.03 -2.90
N ALA A 112 2.54 -7.87 -1.87
CA ALA A 112 2.23 -9.29 -1.96
C ALA A 112 0.74 -9.54 -2.30
N GLU A 113 -0.18 -8.82 -1.66
CA GLU A 113 -1.61 -8.96 -1.95
C GLU A 113 -1.94 -8.50 -3.37
N ARG A 114 -1.29 -7.43 -3.84
CA ARG A 114 -1.49 -6.97 -5.22
C ARG A 114 -1.01 -7.99 -6.24
N GLU A 115 0.14 -8.62 -6.02
CA GLU A 115 0.63 -9.70 -6.88
C GLU A 115 -0.38 -10.85 -6.93
N ARG A 116 -0.88 -11.29 -5.78
CA ARG A 116 -1.91 -12.32 -5.68
C ARG A 116 -3.18 -11.95 -6.46
N LEU A 117 -3.62 -10.69 -6.37
CA LEU A 117 -4.79 -10.20 -7.10
C LEU A 117 -4.57 -10.18 -8.61
N LEU A 118 -3.37 -9.81 -9.08
CA LEU A 118 -3.01 -9.86 -10.50
C LEU A 118 -3.04 -11.30 -11.02
N THR A 119 -2.40 -12.24 -10.33
CA THR A 119 -2.44 -13.66 -10.71
C THR A 119 -3.87 -14.21 -10.77
N ARG A 120 -4.72 -13.80 -9.83
CA ARG A 120 -6.13 -14.20 -9.81
C ARG A 120 -6.90 -13.62 -11.00
N ALA A 121 -6.65 -12.35 -11.35
CA ALA A 121 -7.27 -11.72 -12.50
C ALA A 121 -6.87 -12.41 -13.81
N ASP A 122 -5.57 -12.72 -13.98
CA ASP A 122 -5.06 -13.43 -15.15
C ASP A 122 -5.67 -14.82 -15.28
N GLY A 123 -5.76 -15.57 -14.16
CA GLY A 123 -6.40 -16.89 -14.15
C GLY A 123 -7.90 -16.85 -14.47
N LEU A 124 -8.61 -15.78 -14.10
CA LEU A 124 -10.01 -15.59 -14.50
C LEU A 124 -10.13 -15.23 -15.98
N GLN A 125 -9.24 -14.39 -16.49
CA GLN A 125 -9.22 -14.02 -17.91
C GLN A 125 -8.96 -15.24 -18.80
N GLN A 126 -8.06 -16.14 -18.38
CA GLN A 126 -7.81 -17.40 -19.07
C GLN A 126 -9.08 -18.25 -19.13
N LYS A 127 -9.77 -18.43 -18.01
CA LYS A 127 -11.04 -19.20 -17.97
C LYS A 127 -12.13 -18.60 -18.86
N LEU A 128 -12.22 -17.27 -18.93
CA LEU A 128 -13.15 -16.61 -19.84
C LEU A 128 -12.83 -16.87 -21.31
N ASN A 129 -11.54 -16.86 -21.66
CA ASN A 129 -11.09 -17.16 -23.01
C ASN A 129 -11.40 -18.62 -23.39
N GLU A 130 -11.12 -19.57 -22.49
CA GLU A 130 -11.44 -20.99 -22.68
C GLU A 130 -12.95 -21.22 -22.88
N LEU A 131 -13.80 -20.60 -22.06
CA LEU A 131 -15.26 -20.69 -22.22
C LEU A 131 -15.74 -20.12 -23.55
N ARG A 132 -15.16 -19.01 -24.00
CA ARG A 132 -15.49 -18.40 -25.29
C ARG A 132 -15.07 -19.28 -26.46
N GLU A 133 -13.94 -19.96 -26.37
CA GLU A 133 -13.52 -20.92 -27.38
C GLU A 133 -14.47 -22.11 -27.45
N ILE A 134 -14.89 -22.66 -26.30
CA ILE A 134 -15.88 -23.74 -26.24
C ILE A 134 -17.18 -23.31 -26.92
N ASP A 135 -17.73 -22.15 -26.56
CA ASP A 135 -18.97 -21.63 -27.14
C ASP A 135 -18.86 -21.47 -28.68
N ASN A 136 -17.77 -20.89 -29.16
CA ASN A 136 -17.50 -20.77 -30.59
C ASN A 136 -17.42 -22.13 -31.30
N THR A 137 -16.83 -23.15 -30.66
CA THR A 137 -16.77 -24.50 -31.24
C THR A 137 -18.13 -25.18 -31.26
N MET A 138 -18.99 -24.94 -30.27
CA MET A 138 -20.36 -25.47 -30.23
C MET A 138 -21.23 -24.82 -31.32
N ILE A 139 -21.17 -23.50 -31.49
CA ILE A 139 -21.89 -22.78 -32.54
C ILE A 139 -21.47 -23.24 -33.94
N LYS A 140 -20.16 -23.45 -34.16
CA LYS A 140 -19.66 -23.98 -35.45
C LYS A 140 -20.16 -25.40 -35.73
N ARG A 141 -20.24 -26.25 -34.69
CA ARG A 141 -20.75 -27.62 -34.82
C ARG A 141 -22.24 -27.64 -35.16
N ASP A 142 -23.04 -26.76 -34.55
CA ASP A 142 -24.49 -26.68 -34.81
C ASP A 142 -24.82 -26.12 -36.20
N ARG A 143 -23.96 -25.27 -36.78
CA ARG A 143 -24.12 -24.76 -38.15
C ARG A 143 -23.63 -25.71 -39.25
N SER A 144 -22.95 -26.80 -38.89
CA SER A 144 -22.37 -27.77 -39.82
C SER A 144 -23.25 -29.03 -40.00
N LYS A 145 -24.44 -29.05 -39.39
CA LYS A 145 -25.48 -30.08 -39.58
C LYS A 145 -26.64 -29.48 -40.36
#